data_AF-A0A923QXW5-F1
#
_entry.id   AF-A0A923QXW5-F1
#
_cell.length_a   1.000
_cell.length_b   1.000
_cell.length_c   1.000
_cell.angle_alpha   90.00
_cell.angle_beta   90.00
_cell.angle_gamma   90.00
#
_symmetry.space_group_name_H-M   'P 1'
#
loop_
_entity.id
_entity.type
_entity.pdbx_description
1 polymer ?
#
loop_
_entity_poly.entity_id
_entity_poly.type
_entity_poly.pdbx_seq_one_letter_code
_entity_poly.pdbx_strand_id
1 'polypeptide(L)'
;MVHSLTKVLFLKALLFFFLTNTLIAQEDLSNTFKKNKISHASTHKILTPYYKHPSKNRMYSNDCVHDYTSTMGFEYVILTGDCEKALGHLSGGEVRLHNFTVAVGLVFKRGPFWKNKVKKRYRFCLERMGDTVD
;
A
#
# COMPACT_ATOMS: atom_id res chain seq x y z
N MET A 1 11.95 46.00 31.26
CA MET A 1 10.65 45.80 30.56
C MET A 1 10.75 44.91 29.30
N VAL A 2 11.93 44.71 28.70
CA VAL A 2 12.11 43.95 27.44
C VAL A 2 11.99 42.41 27.58
N HIS A 3 12.32 41.84 28.75
CA HIS A 3 12.27 40.38 28.99
C HIS A 3 10.84 39.79 29.07
N SER A 4 9.81 40.62 29.25
CA SER A 4 8.42 40.15 29.34
C SER A 4 7.81 39.94 27.94
N LEU A 5 8.18 40.78 26.97
CA LEU A 5 7.64 40.72 25.61
C LEU A 5 8.08 39.46 24.85
N THR A 6 9.34 39.06 25.01
CA THR A 6 9.92 37.89 24.33
C THR A 6 9.27 36.58 24.77
N LYS A 7 8.92 36.44 26.06
CA LYS A 7 8.23 35.25 26.57
C LYS A 7 6.81 35.12 26.01
N VAL A 8 6.10 36.25 25.87
CA VAL A 8 4.74 36.28 25.30
C VAL A 8 4.76 35.92 23.80
N LEU A 9 5.75 36.41 23.05
CA LEU A 9 5.91 36.07 21.64
C LEU A 9 6.26 34.59 21.43
N PHE A 10 7.13 34.03 22.27
CA PHE A 10 7.51 32.61 22.20
C PHE A 10 6.35 31.67 22.51
N LEU A 11 5.53 32.02 23.52
CA LEU A 11 4.35 31.23 23.88
C LEU A 11 3.29 31.26 22.77
N LYS A 12 3.09 32.42 22.13
CA LYS A 12 2.20 32.55 20.97
C LYS A 12 2.69 31.73 19.78
N ALA A 13 3.99 31.74 19.49
CA ALA A 13 4.57 30.95 18.40
C ALA A 13 4.43 29.43 18.63
N LEU A 14 4.67 28.98 19.86
CA LEU A 14 4.46 27.58 20.24
C LEU A 14 3.00 27.16 20.09
N LEU A 15 2.05 27.96 20.60
CA LEU A 15 0.63 27.68 20.45
C LEU A 15 0.21 27.65 18.98
N PHE A 16 0.71 28.56 18.16
CA PHE A 16 0.44 28.58 16.72
C PHE A 16 0.97 27.30 16.04
N PHE A 17 2.18 26.86 16.38
CA PHE A 17 2.78 25.64 15.85
C PHE A 17 1.98 24.39 16.25
N PHE A 18 1.52 24.29 17.50
CA PHE A 18 0.67 23.18 17.93
C PHE A 18 -0.72 23.20 17.27
N LEU A 19 -1.29 24.39 17.04
CA LEU A 19 -2.57 24.55 16.34
C LEU A 19 -2.49 24.19 14.85
N THR A 20 -1.39 24.53 14.16
CA THR A 20 -1.23 24.18 12.75
C THR A 20 -1.00 22.67 12.55
N ASN A 21 -0.23 22.03 13.43
CA ASN A 21 0.02 20.59 13.34
C ASN A 21 -1.24 19.74 13.62
N THR A 22 -2.14 20.21 14.49
CA THR A 22 -3.39 19.50 14.79
C THR A 22 -4.43 19.63 13.67
N LEU A 23 -4.46 20.77 12.95
CA LEU A 23 -5.34 20.97 11.80
C LEU A 23 -4.99 20.03 10.63
N ILE A 24 -3.70 19.88 10.32
CA ILE A 24 -3.22 19.01 9.23
C ILE A 24 -3.59 17.54 9.48
N ALA A 25 -3.53 17.07 10.73
CA ALA A 25 -3.85 15.69 11.09
C ALA A 25 -5.34 15.32 10.93
N GLN A 26 -6.24 16.28 11.10
CA GLN A 26 -7.69 16.07 10.91
C GLN A 26 -8.06 15.97 9.41
N GLU A 27 -7.35 16.69 8.55
CA GLU A 27 -7.59 16.69 7.11
C GLU A 27 -7.25 15.34 6.46
N ASP A 28 -6.19 14.68 6.92
CA ASP A 28 -5.79 13.34 6.44
C ASP A 28 -6.82 12.25 6.79
N LEU A 29 -7.43 12.30 7.98
CA LEU A 29 -8.45 11.33 8.39
C LEU A 29 -9.75 11.52 7.59
N SER A 30 -10.20 12.77 7.43
CA SER A 30 -11.41 13.10 6.66
C SER A 30 -11.27 12.73 5.18
N ASN A 31 -10.11 12.98 4.57
CA ASN A 31 -9.81 12.56 3.19
C ASN A 31 -9.77 11.04 3.02
N THR A 32 -9.41 10.29 4.07
CA THR A 32 -9.44 8.82 4.09
C THR A 32 -10.87 8.28 4.18
N PHE A 33 -11.75 8.89 4.98
CA PHE A 33 -13.16 8.50 5.08
C PHE A 33 -13.98 8.88 3.83
N LYS A 34 -13.72 10.04 3.22
CA LYS A 34 -14.45 10.49 2.01
C LYS A 34 -14.06 9.67 0.77
N LYS A 35 -12.80 9.20 0.68
CA LYS A 35 -12.36 8.26 -0.37
C LYS A 35 -13.02 6.87 -0.26
N ASN A 36 -13.36 6.42 0.94
CA ASN A 36 -13.99 5.11 1.15
C ASN A 36 -15.46 5.04 0.73
N LYS A 37 -16.16 6.17 0.58
CA LYS A 37 -17.60 6.19 0.25
C LYS A 37 -17.91 6.27 -1.26
N ILE A 38 -16.90 6.40 -2.13
CA ILE A 38 -17.06 6.57 -3.60
C ILE A 38 -16.39 5.43 -4.40
N SER A 39 -16.19 4.25 -3.81
CA SER A 39 -15.53 3.12 -4.50
C SER A 39 -16.44 1.91 -4.68
N HIS A 40 -17.64 2.13 -5.23
CA HIS A 40 -18.44 1.08 -5.86
C HIS A 40 -18.95 1.50 -7.24
N ALA A 41 -18.25 2.43 -7.90
CA ALA A 41 -18.38 2.66 -9.33
C ALA A 41 -17.23 1.93 -10.03
N SER A 42 -17.57 0.83 -10.71
CA SER A 42 -16.66 -0.09 -11.41
C SER A 42 -16.00 0.58 -12.63
N THR A 43 -15.00 1.43 -12.40
CA THR A 43 -13.99 1.68 -13.43
C THR A 43 -13.03 0.49 -13.36
N HIS A 44 -13.06 -0.42 -14.33
CA HIS A 44 -12.08 -1.50 -14.46
C HIS A 44 -10.67 -0.89 -14.53
N LYS A 45 -9.99 -0.77 -13.38
CA LYS A 45 -8.59 -0.40 -13.33
C LYS A 45 -7.81 -1.59 -13.86
N ILE A 46 -7.07 -1.39 -14.95
CA ILE A 46 -6.15 -2.40 -15.47
C ILE A 46 -5.03 -2.56 -14.43
N LEU A 47 -5.08 -3.65 -13.66
CA LEU A 47 -4.04 -4.02 -12.71
C LEU A 47 -3.00 -4.86 -13.43
N THR A 48 -1.72 -4.56 -13.17
CA THR A 48 -0.64 -5.37 -13.71
C THR A 48 -0.43 -6.60 -12.83
N PRO A 49 -0.51 -7.84 -13.36
CA PRO A 49 -0.35 -9.03 -12.55
C PRO A 49 1.12 -9.17 -12.10
N TYR A 50 1.32 -9.50 -10.83
CA TYR A 50 2.60 -9.87 -10.25
C TYR A 50 2.50 -11.32 -9.78
N TYR A 51 3.13 -12.21 -10.53
CA TYR A 51 2.96 -13.65 -10.34
C TYR A 51 3.78 -14.18 -9.17
N LYS A 52 3.19 -15.07 -8.37
CA LYS A 52 3.87 -15.81 -7.31
C LYS A 52 3.48 -17.28 -7.35
N HIS A 53 4.45 -18.16 -7.14
CA HIS A 53 4.13 -19.57 -6.90
C HIS A 53 3.44 -19.74 -5.54
N PRO A 54 2.51 -20.69 -5.42
CA PRO A 54 1.90 -21.06 -4.15
C PRO A 54 3.01 -21.36 -3.14
N SER A 55 2.89 -20.81 -1.94
CA SER A 55 3.65 -21.32 -0.80
C SER A 55 2.70 -21.49 0.36
N LYS A 56 3.09 -22.35 1.31
CA LYS A 56 2.23 -22.86 2.38
C LYS A 56 1.51 -21.77 3.21
N ASN A 57 1.97 -20.51 3.18
CA ASN A 57 1.53 -19.45 4.10
C ASN A 57 1.03 -18.17 3.38
N ARG A 58 0.30 -18.28 2.26
CA ARG A 58 0.10 -17.13 1.35
C ARG A 58 -1.36 -16.69 1.20
N MET A 59 -1.81 -15.87 2.15
CA MET A 59 -2.99 -14.98 2.06
C MET A 59 -2.85 -13.85 1.03
N TYR A 60 -2.16 -14.06 -0.09
CA TYR A 60 -2.04 -13.02 -1.12
C TYR A 60 -3.36 -12.78 -1.86
N SER A 61 -4.34 -13.67 -1.68
CA SER A 61 -5.73 -13.54 -2.13
C SER A 61 -6.64 -12.85 -1.09
N ASN A 62 -6.09 -12.25 -0.03
CA ASN A 62 -6.86 -11.48 0.95
C ASN A 62 -7.21 -10.09 0.39
N ASP A 63 -8.46 -9.68 0.50
CA ASP A 63 -8.97 -8.34 0.12
C ASP A 63 -8.11 -7.21 0.69
N CYS A 64 -7.64 -7.32 1.93
CA CYS A 64 -6.76 -6.33 2.57
C CYS A 64 -5.43 -6.12 1.81
N VAL A 65 -4.88 -7.19 1.23
CA VAL A 65 -3.67 -7.13 0.40
C VAL A 65 -4.03 -6.67 -1.00
N HIS A 66 -5.12 -7.19 -1.57
CA HIS A 66 -5.62 -6.84 -2.90
C HIS A 66 -5.90 -5.34 -3.02
N ASP A 67 -6.65 -4.76 -2.09
CA ASP A 67 -6.98 -3.33 -2.07
C ASP A 67 -5.71 -2.49 -2.07
N TYR A 68 -4.74 -2.88 -1.24
CA TYR A 68 -3.48 -2.18 -1.15
C TYR A 68 -2.67 -2.25 -2.44
N THR A 69 -2.50 -3.44 -3.02
CA THR A 69 -1.77 -3.59 -4.29
C THR A 69 -2.50 -2.93 -5.45
N SER A 70 -3.83 -2.98 -5.47
CA SER A 70 -4.69 -2.31 -6.44
C SER A 70 -4.47 -0.79 -6.40
N THR A 71 -4.35 -0.21 -5.19
CA THR A 71 -3.99 1.21 -5.06
C THR A 71 -2.60 1.52 -5.60
N MET A 72 -1.69 0.53 -5.65
CA MET A 72 -0.36 0.64 -6.24
C MET A 72 -0.34 0.38 -7.76
N GLY A 73 -1.42 -0.14 -8.33
CA GLY A 73 -1.58 -0.43 -9.76
C GLY A 73 -1.13 -1.84 -10.16
N PHE A 74 -1.05 -2.77 -9.23
CA PHE A 74 -0.71 -4.16 -9.51
C PHE A 74 -1.52 -5.11 -8.63
N GLU A 75 -1.55 -6.39 -8.94
CA GLU A 75 -2.18 -7.40 -8.11
C GLU A 75 -1.30 -8.65 -7.99
N TYR A 76 -1.43 -9.39 -6.89
CA TYR A 76 -0.75 -10.66 -6.75
C TYR A 76 -1.59 -11.77 -7.36
N VAL A 77 -1.01 -12.49 -8.32
CA VAL A 77 -1.65 -13.67 -8.93
C VAL A 77 -0.87 -14.90 -8.51
N ILE A 78 -1.56 -15.88 -7.91
CA ILE A 78 -0.96 -17.15 -7.53
C ILE A 78 -0.95 -18.07 -8.76
N LEU A 79 0.24 -18.47 -9.20
CA LEU A 79 0.42 -19.45 -10.26
C LEU A 79 0.12 -20.85 -9.72
N THR A 80 -1.14 -21.25 -9.76
CA THR A 80 -1.51 -22.67 -9.61
C THR A 80 -1.17 -23.43 -10.91
N GLY A 81 -1.03 -24.75 -10.85
CA GLY A 81 -0.76 -25.55 -12.05
C GLY A 81 -1.81 -25.36 -13.15
N ASP A 82 -3.06 -25.06 -12.78
CA ASP A 82 -4.13 -24.75 -13.74
C ASP A 82 -4.02 -23.34 -14.31
N CYS A 83 -3.54 -22.37 -13.52
CA CYS A 83 -3.25 -21.01 -13.99
C CYS A 83 -2.07 -21.02 -14.98
N GLU A 84 -1.02 -21.79 -14.72
CA GLU A 84 0.11 -21.96 -15.63
C GLU A 84 -0.30 -22.58 -16.98
N LYS A 85 -1.24 -23.54 -16.96
CA LYS A 85 -1.83 -24.11 -18.18
C LYS A 85 -2.68 -23.10 -18.93
N ALA A 86 -3.52 -22.33 -18.23
CA ALA A 86 -4.38 -21.31 -18.83
C ALA A 86 -3.59 -20.15 -19.46
N LEU A 87 -2.41 -19.84 -18.91
CA LEU A 87 -1.49 -18.83 -19.43
C LEU A 87 -0.59 -19.35 -20.57
N GLY A 88 -0.84 -20.56 -21.09
CA GLY A 88 -0.12 -21.09 -22.25
C GLY A 88 1.29 -21.59 -21.95
N HIS A 89 1.53 -22.11 -20.74
CA HIS A 89 2.87 -22.54 -20.28
C HIS A 89 3.90 -21.41 -20.28
N LEU A 90 3.58 -20.28 -19.63
CA LEU A 90 4.59 -19.28 -19.31
C LEU A 90 5.78 -20.00 -18.66
N SER A 91 6.92 -19.99 -19.34
CA SER A 91 8.15 -20.56 -18.83
C SER A 91 8.55 -19.78 -17.57
N GLY A 92 9.22 -20.43 -16.63
CA GLY A 92 9.71 -19.74 -15.42
C GLY A 92 10.60 -18.53 -15.73
N GLY A 93 11.21 -18.49 -16.92
CA GLY A 93 11.97 -17.33 -17.43
C GLY A 93 11.06 -16.14 -17.80
N GLU A 94 9.98 -16.37 -18.52
CA GLU A 94 9.02 -15.32 -18.91
C GLU A 94 8.32 -14.72 -17.70
N VAL A 95 7.93 -15.54 -16.72
CA VAL A 95 7.37 -15.05 -15.45
C VAL A 95 8.35 -14.14 -14.71
N ARG A 96 9.64 -14.52 -14.67
CA ARG A 96 10.68 -13.71 -14.03
C ARG A 96 10.89 -12.39 -14.76
N LEU A 97 10.95 -12.40 -16.09
CA LEU A 97 11.13 -11.19 -16.89
C LEU A 97 9.92 -10.25 -16.74
N HIS A 98 8.71 -10.79 -16.80
CA HIS A 98 7.48 -10.03 -16.55
C HIS A 98 7.51 -9.38 -15.17
N ASN A 99 7.72 -10.17 -14.11
CA ASN A 99 7.79 -9.66 -12.74
C ASN A 99 8.92 -8.63 -12.54
N PHE A 100 10.03 -8.77 -13.27
CA PHE A 100 11.12 -7.79 -13.28
C PHE A 100 10.64 -6.47 -13.87
N THR A 101 10.00 -6.48 -15.04
CA THR A 101 9.42 -5.28 -15.68
C THR A 101 8.41 -4.59 -14.76
N VAL A 102 7.51 -5.36 -14.13
CA VAL A 102 6.57 -4.82 -13.15
C VAL A 102 7.29 -4.20 -11.95
N ALA A 103 8.30 -4.90 -11.41
CA ALA A 103 9.08 -4.41 -10.27
C ALA A 103 9.82 -3.11 -10.59
N VAL A 104 10.43 -3.00 -11.77
CA VAL A 104 11.09 -1.80 -12.26
C VAL A 104 10.08 -0.66 -12.38
N GLY A 105 8.93 -0.90 -13.02
CA GLY A 105 7.85 0.08 -13.10
C GLY A 105 7.35 0.56 -11.74
N LEU A 106 7.26 -0.33 -10.75
CA LEU A 106 6.89 0.01 -9.38
C LEU A 106 7.95 0.84 -8.66
N VAL A 107 9.24 0.59 -8.91
CA VAL A 107 10.32 1.43 -8.37
C VAL A 107 10.18 2.87 -8.88
N PHE A 108 9.90 3.07 -10.16
CA PHE A 108 9.69 4.41 -10.72
C PHE A 108 8.39 5.08 -10.25
N LYS A 109 7.29 4.33 -10.16
CA LYS A 109 5.98 4.88 -9.78
C LYS A 109 5.80 5.11 -8.28
N ARG A 110 6.40 4.27 -7.42
CA ARG A 110 6.14 4.22 -5.96
C ARG A 110 7.39 4.29 -5.09
N GLY A 111 8.57 4.30 -5.71
CA GLY A 111 9.87 4.38 -5.05
C GLY A 111 10.52 3.01 -4.77
N PRO A 112 11.84 2.97 -4.51
CA PRO A 112 12.62 1.74 -4.33
C PRO A 112 12.17 0.89 -3.13
N PHE A 113 11.49 1.50 -2.16
CA PHE A 113 10.99 0.82 -0.95
C PHE A 113 9.57 0.26 -1.09
N TRP A 114 9.00 0.18 -2.30
CA TRP A 114 7.64 -0.33 -2.52
C TRP A 114 7.45 -1.74 -1.93
N LYS A 115 8.46 -2.62 -2.09
CA LYS A 115 8.43 -3.98 -1.54
C LYS A 115 8.28 -3.98 -0.02
N ASN A 116 8.99 -3.09 0.67
CA ASN A 116 8.93 -2.97 2.13
C ASN A 116 7.55 -2.48 2.58
N LYS A 117 6.96 -1.53 1.85
CA LYS A 117 5.61 -1.03 2.13
C LYS A 117 4.55 -2.14 1.96
N VAL A 118 4.62 -2.90 0.87
CA VAL A 118 3.74 -4.05 0.62
C VAL A 118 3.93 -5.13 1.67
N LYS A 119 5.18 -5.45 2.06
CA LYS A 119 5.46 -6.44 3.10
C LYS A 119 4.91 -6.02 4.47
N LYS A 120 5.03 -4.74 4.84
CA LYS A 120 4.42 -4.21 6.07
C LYS A 120 2.90 -4.35 6.03
N ARG A 121 2.26 -4.00 4.90
CA ARG A 121 0.82 -4.14 4.76
C ARG A 121 0.38 -5.60 4.80
N TYR A 122 1.12 -6.50 4.15
CA TYR A 122 0.86 -7.93 4.18
C TYR A 122 0.86 -8.48 5.61
N ARG A 123 1.87 -8.13 6.43
CA ARG A 123 1.93 -8.51 7.85
C ARG A 123 0.75 -7.95 8.64
N PHE A 124 0.45 -6.67 8.45
CA PHE A 124 -0.72 -6.05 9.07
C PHE A 124 -2.03 -6.77 8.72
N CYS A 125 -2.19 -7.21 7.46
CA CYS A 125 -3.36 -7.96 7.04
C CYS A 125 -3.40 -9.36 7.70
N LEU A 126 -2.28 -10.06 7.81
CA LEU A 126 -2.19 -11.35 8.51
C LEU A 126 -2.56 -11.22 9.99
N GLU A 127 -1.94 -10.26 10.70
CA GLU A 127 -2.19 -9.99 12.11
C GLU A 127 -3.67 -9.69 12.38
N ARG A 128 -4.32 -8.94 11.49
CA ARG A 128 -5.74 -8.58 11.62
C ARG A 128 -6.68 -9.76 11.39
N MET A 129 -6.29 -10.75 10.58
CA MET A 129 -7.14 -11.91 10.29
C MET A 129 -6.94 -13.06 11.30
N GLY A 130 -6.08 -12.87 12.31
CA GLY A 130 -5.79 -13.89 13.32
C GLY A 130 -4.96 -15.06 12.80
N ASP A 131 -4.40 -14.94 11.59
CA ASP A 131 -3.50 -15.93 10.98
C ASP A 131 -2.06 -15.54 11.32
N THR A 132 -1.75 -15.51 12.62
CA THR A 132 -0.38 -15.39 13.11
C THR A 132 0.30 -16.73 12.92
N VAL A 133 1.13 -16.83 11.88
CA VAL A 133 2.12 -17.90 11.78
C VAL A 133 3.16 -17.62 12.87
N ASP A 134 3.05 -18.31 14.00
CA ASP A 134 4.12 -18.47 14.98
C ASP A 134 5.33 -19.20 14.36
#